data_AF-A0A8S3HFQ6-F1
#
_entry.id   AF-A0A8S3HFQ6-F1
#
_cell.length_a   1.000
_cell.length_b   1.000
_cell.length_c   1.000
_cell.angle_alpha   90.00
_cell.angle_beta   90.00
_cell.angle_gamma   90.00
#
_symmetry.space_group_name_H-M   'P 1'
#
loop_
_entity.id
_entity.type
_entity.pdbx_description
1 polymer ?
#
loop_
_entity_poly.entity_id
_entity_poly.type
_entity_poly.pdbx_seq_one_letter_code
_entity_poly.pdbx_strand_id
1 'polypeptide(L)'
;MALWLTSSQLGIRREIQITNFHTDQKFTEYTIEIFLDDIKWHVKKRYSEFVEFHEELIKQIPSIDAKSLPPKKILNNNSLDFIHRRRLALDNYLKYLFQFFTANSMQLPECFVKFLDFHLYEIHGIVRKLAKELFLNGEILLSTTGKKAFSISPLQMHAITRRIKLAEPPCGK
;
A
#
# COMPACT_ATOMS: atom_id res chain seq x y z
N MET A 1 7.39 -5.37 -12.08
CA MET A 1 6.37 -5.73 -13.10
C MET A 1 5.01 -5.79 -12.46
N ALA A 2 4.21 -4.75 -12.67
CA ALA A 2 2.78 -4.72 -12.35
C ALA A 2 2.00 -4.62 -13.66
N LEU A 3 1.85 -5.74 -14.36
CA LEU A 3 1.08 -5.83 -15.61
C LEU A 3 -0.44 -5.85 -15.36
N TRP A 4 -0.90 -5.93 -14.11
CA TRP A 4 -2.32 -6.00 -13.75
C TRP A 4 -3.07 -4.67 -13.82
N LEU A 5 -2.42 -3.54 -14.13
CA LEU A 5 -3.13 -2.29 -14.37
C LEU A 5 -3.89 -2.26 -15.70
N THR A 6 -3.59 -3.17 -16.63
CA THR A 6 -4.06 -3.10 -18.03
C THR A 6 -5.28 -3.97 -18.37
N SER A 7 -5.78 -4.80 -17.46
CA SER A 7 -6.93 -5.66 -17.77
C SER A 7 -8.24 -4.88 -17.65
N SER A 8 -8.80 -4.51 -18.80
CA SER A 8 -10.12 -3.91 -19.00
C SER A 8 -11.24 -4.94 -18.79
N GLN A 9 -11.34 -5.52 -17.59
CA GLN A 9 -12.54 -6.25 -17.19
C GLN A 9 -13.50 -5.28 -16.49
N LEU A 10 -14.73 -5.18 -17.03
CA LEU A 10 -15.83 -4.43 -16.43
C LEU A 10 -15.96 -4.80 -14.94
N GLY A 11 -15.89 -3.80 -14.05
CA GLY A 11 -16.21 -3.95 -12.63
C GLY A 11 -15.02 -3.99 -11.66
N ILE A 12 -13.80 -3.78 -12.11
CA ILE A 12 -12.63 -3.67 -11.22
C ILE A 12 -12.69 -2.34 -10.43
N ARG A 13 -13.06 -2.43 -9.15
CA ARG A 13 -13.04 -1.29 -8.22
C ARG A 13 -11.63 -1.07 -7.69
N ARG A 14 -11.02 0.06 -8.03
CA ARG A 14 -9.70 0.48 -7.53
C ARG A 14 -9.81 1.87 -6.94
N GLU A 15 -9.94 1.94 -5.63
CA GLU A 15 -10.20 3.19 -4.93
C GLU A 15 -9.32 3.31 -3.70
N ILE A 16 -8.92 4.55 -3.42
CA ILE A 16 -8.23 4.92 -2.19
C ILE A 16 -8.92 6.13 -1.59
N GLN A 17 -9.14 6.10 -0.28
CA GLN A 17 -9.80 7.19 0.43
C GLN A 17 -9.34 7.28 1.88
N ILE A 18 -9.14 8.49 2.39
CA ILE A 18 -9.03 8.75 3.83
C ILE A 18 -10.43 8.93 4.42
N THR A 19 -10.93 7.88 5.07
CA THR A 19 -12.30 7.81 5.59
C THR A 19 -12.46 8.42 6.97
N ASN A 20 -11.41 8.39 7.78
CA ASN A 20 -11.48 8.82 9.17
C ASN A 20 -10.16 9.40 9.68
N PHE A 21 -10.20 10.03 10.85
CA PHE A 21 -9.01 10.40 11.61
C PHE A 21 -9.24 10.12 13.10
N HIS A 22 -8.17 9.83 13.81
CA HIS A 22 -8.16 9.70 15.26
C HIS A 22 -7.08 10.63 15.81
N THR A 23 -7.45 11.46 16.78
CA THR A 23 -6.54 12.39 17.44
C THR A 23 -6.41 11.99 18.89
N ASP A 24 -5.18 11.72 19.33
CA ASP A 24 -4.85 11.64 20.74
C ASP A 24 -4.12 12.92 21.20
N GLN A 25 -3.66 12.96 22.46
CA GLN A 25 -2.98 14.14 23.00
C GLN A 25 -1.63 14.48 22.32
N LYS A 26 -1.06 13.56 21.52
CA LYS A 26 0.29 13.68 20.94
C LYS A 26 0.26 13.81 19.41
N PHE A 27 -0.63 13.10 18.71
CA PHE A 27 -0.66 13.09 17.25
C PHE A 27 -2.05 12.77 16.69
N THR A 28 -2.20 13.04 15.39
CA THR A 28 -3.38 12.66 14.61
C THR A 28 -3.00 11.60 13.58
N GLU A 29 -3.73 10.50 13.60
CA GLU A 29 -3.65 9.41 12.62
C GLU A 29 -4.82 9.49 11.64
N TYR A 30 -4.55 9.28 10.36
CA TYR A 30 -5.53 9.22 9.30
C TYR A 30 -5.76 7.76 8.90
N THR A 31 -7.01 7.33 8.85
CA THR A 31 -7.39 6.00 8.38
C THR A 31 -7.59 6.04 6.87
N ILE A 32 -6.71 5.38 6.15
CA ILE A 32 -6.75 5.21 4.70
C ILE A 32 -7.42 3.86 4.42
N GLU A 33 -8.47 3.87 3.62
CA GLU A 33 -9.18 2.71 3.12
C GLU A 33 -8.76 2.47 1.67
N ILE A 34 -8.37 1.24 1.36
CA ILE A 34 -7.95 0.82 0.02
C ILE A 34 -8.88 -0.30 -0.44
N PHE A 35 -9.40 -0.17 -1.65
CA PHE A 35 -10.12 -1.21 -2.37
C PHE A 35 -9.38 -1.55 -3.64
N LEU A 36 -9.03 -2.82 -3.81
CA LEU A 36 -8.52 -3.39 -5.05
C LEU A 36 -9.33 -4.63 -5.38
N ASP A 37 -10.13 -4.57 -6.43
CA ASP A 37 -10.98 -5.66 -6.88
C ASP A 37 -11.93 -6.12 -5.77
N ASP A 38 -11.76 -7.35 -5.28
CA ASP A 38 -12.52 -7.97 -4.19
C ASP A 38 -11.86 -7.80 -2.80
N ILE A 39 -10.71 -7.12 -2.73
CA ILE A 39 -9.92 -6.95 -1.52
C ILE A 39 -10.08 -5.54 -0.97
N LYS A 40 -10.33 -5.47 0.33
CA LYS A 40 -10.39 -4.22 1.09
C LYS A 40 -9.50 -4.31 2.32
N TRP A 41 -8.73 -3.27 2.58
CA TRP A 41 -8.03 -3.13 3.86
C TRP A 41 -7.89 -1.66 4.27
N HIS A 42 -7.41 -1.47 5.48
CA HIS A 42 -7.15 -0.14 6.04
C HIS A 42 -5.73 -0.04 6.54
N VAL A 43 -5.14 1.14 6.38
CA VAL A 43 -3.88 1.51 7.04
C VAL A 43 -4.07 2.81 7.80
N LYS A 44 -3.32 2.97 8.89
CA LYS A 44 -3.30 4.21 9.67
C LYS A 44 -1.96 4.89 9.47
N LYS A 45 -1.98 6.18 9.12
CA LYS A 45 -0.78 6.98 8.86
C LYS A 45 -0.88 8.35 9.49
N ARG A 46 0.21 8.81 10.10
CA ARG A 46 0.35 10.18 10.60
C ARG A 46 0.86 11.10 9.50
N TYR A 47 0.60 12.40 9.64
CA TYR A 47 1.08 13.39 8.66
C TYR A 47 2.60 13.34 8.45
N SER A 48 3.40 13.05 9.49
CA SER A 48 4.86 12.90 9.34
C SER A 48 5.23 11.76 8.39
N GLU A 49 4.49 10.65 8.41
CA GLU A 49 4.71 9.52 7.51
C GLU A 49 4.36 9.86 6.06
N PHE A 50 3.37 10.75 5.83
CA PHE A 50 3.10 11.29 4.49
C PHE A 50 4.25 12.14 3.96
N VAL A 51 4.93 12.89 4.83
CA VAL A 51 6.08 13.71 4.47
C VAL A 51 7.26 12.82 4.08
N GLU A 52 7.60 11.83 4.91
CA GLU A 52 8.66 10.85 4.62
C GLU A 52 8.37 10.10 3.31
N PHE A 53 7.12 9.66 3.12
CA PHE A 53 6.67 9.04 1.87
C PHE A 53 6.86 9.96 0.66
N HIS A 54 6.43 11.22 0.76
CA HIS A 54 6.53 12.18 -0.34
C HIS A 54 7.99 12.49 -0.69
N GLU A 55 8.84 12.72 0.31
CA GLU A 55 10.27 12.97 0.12
C GLU A 55 10.97 11.80 -0.58
N GLU A 56 10.59 10.56 -0.28
CA GLU A 56 11.11 9.38 -0.97
C GLU A 56 10.53 9.26 -2.39
N LEU A 57 9.24 9.58 -2.56
CA LEU A 57 8.56 9.50 -3.84
C LEU A 57 9.16 10.47 -4.88
N ILE A 58 9.41 11.73 -4.51
CA ILE A 58 9.95 12.74 -5.44
C ILE A 58 11.41 12.47 -5.83
N LYS A 59 12.18 11.78 -4.97
CA LYS A 59 13.53 11.30 -5.34
C LYS A 59 13.47 10.26 -6.44
N GLN A 60 12.47 9.38 -6.41
CA GLN A 60 12.28 8.33 -7.40
C GLN A 60 11.61 8.85 -8.68
N ILE A 61 10.72 9.84 -8.56
CA ILE A 61 9.92 10.38 -9.66
C ILE A 61 9.91 11.91 -9.59
N PRO A 62 10.88 12.57 -10.25
CA PRO A 62 11.01 14.03 -10.23
C PRO A 62 9.85 14.79 -10.90
N SER A 63 9.01 14.10 -11.69
CA SER A 63 7.83 14.72 -12.33
C SER A 63 6.67 14.98 -11.36
N ILE A 64 6.71 14.42 -10.16
CA ILE A 64 5.74 14.70 -9.10
C ILE A 64 6.15 16.02 -8.42
N ASP A 65 5.28 17.02 -8.48
CA ASP A 65 5.55 18.34 -7.89
C ASP A 65 5.68 18.26 -6.37
N ALA A 66 6.79 18.78 -5.82
CA ALA A 66 7.04 18.89 -4.39
C ALA A 66 5.96 19.70 -3.65
N LYS A 67 5.22 20.57 -4.36
CA LYS A 67 4.12 21.37 -3.80
C LYS A 67 2.78 20.62 -3.72
N SER A 68 2.71 19.39 -4.24
CA SER A 68 1.48 18.59 -4.23
C SER A 68 1.12 18.09 -2.83
N LEU A 69 2.09 17.96 -1.92
CA LEU A 69 1.82 17.58 -0.53
C LEU A 69 1.25 18.79 0.24
N PRO A 70 0.14 18.63 0.99
CA PRO A 70 -0.41 19.71 1.80
C PRO A 70 0.63 20.23 2.79
N PRO A 71 0.88 21.55 2.88
CA PRO A 71 2.00 22.09 3.64
C PRO A 71 1.83 21.88 5.15
N LYS A 72 2.97 21.78 5.85
CA LYS A 72 3.02 21.90 7.30
C LYS A 72 2.55 23.30 7.70
N LYS A 73 1.51 23.42 8.52
CA LYS A 73 1.10 24.72 9.08
C LYS A 73 1.91 25.01 10.34
N ILE A 74 2.33 26.26 10.50
CA ILE A 74 3.30 26.70 11.54
C ILE A 74 2.59 27.12 12.86
N LEU A 75 1.28 27.38 12.87
CA LEU A 75 0.53 27.77 14.09
C LEU A 75 -0.89 27.18 14.18
N ASN A 76 -1.23 26.68 15.38
CA ASN A 76 -2.47 26.02 15.83
C ASN A 76 -2.79 24.64 15.20
N ASN A 77 -2.14 23.59 15.70
CA ASN A 77 -2.09 22.23 15.14
C ASN A 77 -3.30 21.31 15.48
N ASN A 78 -4.20 21.71 16.39
CA ASN A 78 -5.18 20.79 16.99
C ASN A 78 -6.66 21.20 16.83
N SER A 79 -6.99 22.26 16.09
CA SER A 79 -8.41 22.54 15.85
C SER A 79 -9.01 21.46 14.93
N LEU A 80 -10.23 21.01 15.26
CA LEU A 80 -10.94 20.00 14.47
C LEU A 80 -11.08 20.43 13.00
N ASP A 81 -11.35 21.71 12.74
CA ASP A 81 -11.43 22.27 11.38
C ASP A 81 -10.11 22.15 10.60
N PHE A 82 -8.98 22.28 11.30
CA PHE A 82 -7.68 22.13 10.68
C PHE A 82 -7.40 20.68 10.33
N ILE A 83 -7.65 19.76 11.26
CA ILE A 83 -7.48 18.33 11.05
C ILE A 83 -8.39 17.85 9.91
N HIS A 84 -9.63 18.33 9.86
CA HIS A 84 -10.57 17.99 8.81
C HIS A 84 -10.11 18.49 7.43
N ARG A 85 -9.68 19.76 7.33
CA ARG A 85 -9.11 20.30 6.07
C ARG A 85 -7.86 19.55 5.63
N ARG A 86 -6.97 19.24 6.56
CA ARG A 86 -5.77 18.45 6.28
C ARG A 86 -6.12 17.05 5.80
N ARG A 87 -7.09 16.38 6.42
CA ARG A 87 -7.60 15.07 5.96
C ARG A 87 -8.04 15.13 4.51
N LEU A 88 -8.89 16.10 4.15
CA LEU A 88 -9.37 16.27 2.78
C LEU A 88 -8.23 16.55 1.80
N ALA A 89 -7.27 17.39 2.19
CA ALA A 89 -6.12 17.69 1.34
C ALA A 89 -5.21 16.46 1.13
N LEU A 90 -4.98 15.66 2.17
CA LEU A 90 -4.24 14.40 2.08
C LEU A 90 -5.00 13.34 1.25
N ASP A 91 -6.33 13.28 1.37
CA ASP A 91 -7.19 12.40 0.58
C ASP A 91 -7.07 12.71 -0.91
N ASN A 92 -7.20 13.98 -1.28
CA ASN A 92 -7.04 14.43 -2.66
C ASN A 92 -5.62 14.15 -3.20
N TYR A 93 -4.59 14.38 -2.38
CA TYR A 93 -3.20 14.05 -2.73
C TYR A 93 -3.01 12.56 -3.01
N LEU A 94 -3.51 11.68 -2.13
CA LEU A 94 -3.43 10.22 -2.32
C LEU A 94 -4.19 9.75 -3.56
N LYS A 95 -5.41 10.24 -3.76
CA LYS A 95 -6.23 9.92 -4.94
C LYS A 95 -5.54 10.36 -6.23
N TYR A 96 -4.98 11.56 -6.25
CA TYR A 96 -4.20 12.05 -7.39
C TYR A 96 -3.03 11.13 -7.70
N LEU A 97 -2.20 10.78 -6.71
CA LEU A 97 -1.07 9.90 -6.94
C LEU A 97 -1.49 8.51 -7.40
N PHE A 98 -2.50 7.93 -6.76
CA PHE A 98 -3.00 6.61 -7.12
C PHE A 98 -3.57 6.59 -8.54
N GLN A 99 -4.33 7.62 -8.92
CA GLN A 99 -4.82 7.80 -10.28
C GLN A 99 -3.66 8.01 -11.27
N PHE A 100 -2.65 8.81 -10.92
CA PHE A 100 -1.48 9.04 -11.76
C PHE A 100 -0.77 7.74 -12.10
N PHE A 101 -0.56 6.83 -11.14
CA PHE A 101 0.07 5.54 -11.43
C PHE A 101 -0.87 4.59 -12.17
N THR A 102 -2.12 4.48 -11.73
CA THR A 102 -3.06 3.51 -12.29
C THR A 102 -3.52 3.85 -13.71
N ALA A 103 -3.82 5.12 -14.00
CA ALA A 103 -4.27 5.56 -15.32
C ALA A 103 -3.16 5.46 -16.37
N ASN A 104 -1.90 5.69 -15.99
CA ASN A 104 -0.75 5.56 -16.88
C ASN A 104 -0.22 4.12 -16.98
N SER A 105 -0.93 3.13 -16.41
CA SER A 105 -0.48 1.73 -16.34
C SER A 105 0.94 1.59 -15.76
N MET A 106 1.33 2.51 -14.88
CA MET A 106 2.65 2.55 -14.26
C MET A 106 2.67 1.70 -13.00
N GLN A 107 3.77 0.98 -12.80
CA GLN A 107 3.99 0.27 -11.55
C GLN A 107 4.05 1.25 -10.37
N LEU A 108 3.33 0.94 -9.29
CA LEU A 108 3.43 1.72 -8.05
C LEU A 108 4.88 1.65 -7.51
N PRO A 109 5.48 2.79 -7.16
CA PRO A 109 6.81 2.85 -6.55
C PRO A 109 6.87 2.05 -5.25
N GLU A 110 8.06 1.53 -4.91
CA GLU A 110 8.23 0.69 -3.73
C GLU A 110 7.86 1.43 -2.43
N CYS A 111 8.19 2.73 -2.34
CA CYS A 111 7.79 3.55 -1.20
C CYS A 111 6.27 3.64 -1.05
N PHE A 112 5.52 3.68 -2.16
CA PHE A 112 4.06 3.72 -2.14
C PHE A 112 3.47 2.37 -1.72
N VAL A 113 4.01 1.27 -2.27
CA VAL A 113 3.63 -0.10 -1.89
C VAL A 113 3.84 -0.34 -0.38
N LYS A 114 4.96 0.15 0.16
CA LYS A 114 5.25 0.09 1.61
C LYS A 114 4.33 1.00 2.41
N PHE A 115 4.13 2.24 1.96
CA PHE A 115 3.26 3.21 2.65
C PHE A 115 1.82 2.70 2.80
N LEU A 116 1.33 1.91 1.85
CA LEU A 116 -0.03 1.35 1.89
C LEU A 116 -0.10 -0.12 2.36
N ASP A 117 0.99 -0.69 2.88
CA ASP A 117 1.08 -2.06 3.39
C ASP A 117 0.60 -3.14 2.40
N PHE A 118 0.82 -2.95 1.09
CA PHE A 118 0.42 -3.92 0.06
C PHE A 118 0.99 -5.32 0.30
N HIS A 119 2.20 -5.40 0.85
CA HIS A 119 2.85 -6.66 1.18
C HIS A 119 2.13 -7.52 2.24
N LEU A 120 1.15 -6.95 2.95
CA LEU A 120 0.35 -7.65 3.96
C LEU A 120 -1.03 -8.06 3.44
N TYR A 121 -1.58 -7.36 2.45
CA TYR A 121 -2.99 -7.50 2.07
C TYR A 121 -3.21 -7.76 0.57
N GLU A 122 -2.31 -7.29 -0.29
CA GLU A 122 -2.42 -7.50 -1.73
C GLU A 122 -1.84 -8.86 -2.11
N ILE A 123 -2.53 -9.59 -3.00
CA ILE A 123 -2.22 -10.98 -3.37
C ILE A 123 -0.76 -11.14 -3.80
N HIS A 124 -0.27 -10.31 -4.74
CA HIS A 124 1.11 -10.39 -5.21
C HIS A 124 2.11 -9.99 -4.13
N GLY A 125 1.77 -8.99 -3.33
CA GLY A 125 2.55 -8.57 -2.16
C GLY A 125 2.77 -9.72 -1.18
N ILE A 126 1.69 -10.40 -0.79
CA ILE A 126 1.73 -11.54 0.13
C ILE A 126 2.53 -12.71 -0.46
N VAL A 127 2.23 -13.11 -1.70
CA VAL A 127 2.90 -14.25 -2.34
C VAL A 127 4.38 -13.96 -2.55
N ARG A 128 4.76 -12.73 -2.92
CA ARG A 128 6.16 -12.33 -3.08
C ARG A 128 6.92 -12.31 -1.76
N LYS A 129 6.30 -11.79 -0.70
CA LYS A 129 6.87 -11.81 0.66
C LYS A 129 7.11 -13.25 1.10
N LEU A 130 6.11 -14.11 0.93
CA LEU A 130 6.20 -15.53 1.26
C LEU A 130 7.30 -16.24 0.46
N ALA A 131 7.37 -16.01 -0.85
CA ALA A 131 8.42 -16.59 -1.70
C ALA A 131 9.82 -16.16 -1.25
N LYS A 132 10.00 -14.88 -0.88
CA LYS A 132 11.26 -14.37 -0.34
C LYS A 132 11.62 -15.01 1.00
N GLU A 133 10.67 -15.15 1.91
CA GLU A 133 10.87 -15.79 3.21
C GLU A 133 11.26 -17.26 3.08
N LEU A 134 10.58 -18.00 2.19
CA LEU A 134 10.88 -19.39 1.89
C LEU A 134 12.24 -19.56 1.20
N PHE A 135 12.58 -18.66 0.27
CA PHE A 135 13.89 -18.69 -0.39
C PHE A 135 15.03 -18.45 0.60
N LEU A 136 14.89 -17.47 1.49
CA LEU A 136 15.95 -17.12 2.44
C LEU A 136 16.09 -18.12 3.59
N ASN A 137 15.00 -18.71 4.06
CA ASN A 137 14.97 -19.56 5.26
C ASN A 137 14.71 -21.04 4.96
N GLY A 138 14.60 -21.43 3.68
CA GLY A 138 14.19 -22.77 3.25
C GLY A 138 15.04 -23.88 3.84
N GLU A 139 16.37 -23.74 3.79
CA GLU A 139 17.30 -24.73 4.35
C GLU A 139 17.13 -24.93 5.87
N ILE A 140 16.83 -23.85 6.60
CA ILE A 140 16.58 -23.90 8.04
C ILE A 140 15.24 -24.62 8.32
N LEU A 141 14.22 -24.31 7.53
CA LEU A 141 12.91 -24.95 7.62
C LEU A 141 12.98 -26.45 7.32
N LEU A 142 13.78 -26.86 6.33
CA LEU A 142 13.98 -28.26 5.95
C LEU A 142 14.87 -29.01 6.96
N SER A 143 15.92 -28.40 7.49
CA SER A 143 16.80 -29.04 8.49
C SER A 143 16.14 -29.23 9.87
N THR A 144 15.05 -28.51 10.15
CA THR A 144 14.28 -28.64 11.40
C THR A 144 13.07 -29.56 11.29
N THR A 145 12.99 -30.37 10.22
CA THR A 145 11.92 -31.35 9.98
C THR A 145 11.66 -32.21 11.23
N GLY A 146 10.42 -32.15 11.74
CA GLY A 146 9.98 -32.86 12.95
C GLY A 146 9.97 -32.05 14.25
N LYS A 147 10.59 -30.85 14.30
CA LYS A 147 10.60 -29.99 15.50
C LYS A 147 9.67 -28.78 15.43
N LYS A 148 9.49 -28.21 14.23
CA LYS A 148 8.60 -27.06 14.01
C LYS A 148 7.97 -27.14 12.62
N ALA A 149 6.64 -27.22 12.57
CA ALA A 149 5.92 -27.14 11.30
C ALA A 149 5.98 -25.72 10.74
N PHE A 150 6.18 -25.61 9.42
CA PHE A 150 5.92 -24.36 8.72
C PHE A 150 4.41 -24.11 8.73
N SER A 151 3.99 -22.91 9.13
CA SER A 151 2.59 -22.53 9.17
C SER A 151 2.31 -21.44 8.14
N ILE A 152 1.19 -21.58 7.44
CA ILE A 152 0.69 -20.63 6.47
C ILE A 152 -0.61 -20.06 7.05
N SER A 153 -0.73 -18.74 7.07
CA SER A 153 -1.98 -18.10 7.52
C SER A 153 -3.10 -18.30 6.50
N PRO A 154 -4.38 -18.26 6.89
CA PRO A 154 -5.50 -18.33 5.95
C PRO A 154 -5.40 -17.27 4.83
N LEU A 155 -4.88 -16.08 5.15
CA LEU A 155 -4.68 -15.01 4.16
C LEU A 155 -3.57 -15.34 3.16
N GLN A 156 -2.45 -15.92 3.62
CA GLN A 156 -1.40 -16.41 2.72
C GLN A 156 -1.90 -17.54 1.81
N MET A 157 -2.67 -18.49 2.36
CA MET A 157 -3.27 -19.57 1.59
C MET A 157 -4.27 -19.05 0.54
N HIS A 158 -5.11 -18.08 0.92
CA HIS A 158 -6.01 -17.39 0.01
C HIS A 158 -5.25 -16.69 -1.12
N ALA A 159 -4.19 -15.94 -0.79
CA ALA A 159 -3.37 -15.23 -1.77
C ALA A 159 -2.72 -16.20 -2.78
N ILE A 160 -2.16 -17.32 -2.32
CA ILE A 160 -1.62 -18.38 -3.19
C ILE A 160 -2.73 -18.89 -4.14
N THR A 161 -3.90 -19.23 -3.59
CA THR A 161 -5.04 -19.76 -4.36
C THR A 161 -5.51 -18.79 -5.43
N ARG A 162 -5.53 -17.48 -5.13
CA ARG A 162 -5.87 -16.44 -6.11
C ARG A 162 -4.79 -16.30 -7.16
N ARG A 163 -3.51 -16.26 -6.78
CA ARG A 163 -2.38 -16.08 -7.71
C ARG A 163 -2.24 -17.22 -8.72
N ILE A 164 -2.53 -18.45 -8.32
CA ILE A 164 -2.51 -19.64 -9.21
C ILE A 164 -3.55 -19.51 -10.34
N LYS A 165 -4.68 -18.82 -10.08
CA LYS A 165 -5.74 -18.62 -11.09
C LYS A 165 -5.38 -17.55 -12.13
N LEU A 166 -4.39 -16.69 -11.85
CA LEU A 166 -3.94 -15.67 -12.79
C LEU A 166 -3.01 -16.31 -13.83
N ALA A 167 -3.30 -16.10 -15.11
CA ALA A 167 -2.47 -16.54 -16.23
C ALA A 167 -1.20 -15.68 -16.38
N GLU A 168 -0.48 -15.46 -15.28
CA GLU A 168 0.70 -14.62 -15.19
C GLU A 168 1.94 -15.48 -14.93
N PRO A 169 3.06 -15.25 -15.64
CA PRO A 169 4.28 -15.99 -15.42
C PRO A 169 4.80 -15.80 -13.98
N PRO A 170 5.41 -16.83 -13.37
CA PRO A 170 5.87 -16.79 -11.98
C PRO A 170 7.03 -15.82 -11.75
N CYS A 171 7.82 -15.56 -12.80
CA CYS A 171 8.89 -14.59 -12.83
C CYS A 171 8.71 -13.70 -14.07
N GLY A 172 9.23 -12.48 -14.04
CA GLY A 172 9.20 -11.61 -15.21
C GLY A 172 9.76 -12.21 -16.47
N LYS A 173 9.32 -11.70 -17.62
CA LYS A 173 10.17 -11.70 -18.80
C LYS A 173 11.30 -10.70 -18.61
#